data_AF-A0A1F9B205-F1
#
_entry.id   AF-A0A1F9B205-F1
#
_cell.length_a   1.000
_cell.length_b   1.000
_cell.length_c   1.000
_cell.angle_alpha   90.00
_cell.angle_beta   90.00
_cell.angle_gamma   90.00
#
_symmetry.space_group_name_H-M   'P 1'
#
loop_
_entity.id
_entity.type
_entity.pdbx_description
1 polymer ?
#
loop_
_entity_poly.entity_id
_entity_poly.type
_entity_poly.pdbx_seq_one_letter_code
_entity_poly.pdbx_strand_id
1 'polypeptide(L)'
;MERPKISVDLILSKLAEDAETARIKAQKASDVLLEPLNTEIAATPYDVVYEEDRVKLKHYRPVTEMQIQTPLLVVYALINRETMLDLQPGRSVVQSFLQSGIDLYMIDWGYPSRKDRFLSIDDHVNGYMDHVVDFILTHRRARQINLMGICMGGTFSVIYAALHPEKIKNLITTVTPTNFDTDQGLLHIWMKQIDASKMVDAFGNMPGDLLNFGFLLMNPARLMIDKYVGFLENMDNKQFTENFI
;
A
#
# COMPACT_ATOMS: atom_id res chain seq x y z
N MET A 1 7.02 -11.74 -59.24
CA MET A 1 7.02 -11.76 -57.77
C MET A 1 8.45 -11.98 -57.30
N GLU A 2 9.23 -10.91 -57.14
CA GLU A 2 10.57 -11.01 -56.56
C GLU A 2 10.45 -11.01 -55.04
N ARG A 3 10.83 -12.12 -54.40
CA ARG A 3 10.99 -12.19 -52.94
C ARG A 3 12.28 -11.44 -52.59
N PRO A 4 12.26 -10.42 -51.71
CA PRO A 4 13.49 -9.76 -51.29
C PRO A 4 14.40 -10.78 -50.59
N LYS A 5 15.60 -11.01 -51.16
CA LYS A 5 16.65 -11.83 -50.53
C LYS A 5 17.33 -10.98 -49.47
N ILE A 6 17.00 -11.21 -48.21
CA ILE A 6 17.76 -10.64 -47.09
C ILE A 6 19.16 -11.30 -47.12
N SER A 7 20.21 -10.49 -47.18
CA SER A 7 21.59 -11.01 -47.22
C SER A 7 21.93 -11.70 -45.90
N VAL A 8 22.56 -12.88 -45.96
CA VAL A 8 23.02 -13.64 -44.79
C VAL A 8 23.99 -12.81 -43.95
N ASP A 9 24.79 -11.95 -44.57
CA ASP A 9 25.72 -11.05 -43.89
C ASP A 9 25.00 -10.02 -43.01
N LEU A 10 23.81 -9.57 -43.45
CA LEU A 10 22.98 -8.63 -42.70
C LEU A 10 22.34 -9.30 -41.48
N ILE A 11 22.04 -10.60 -41.58
CA ILE A 11 21.53 -11.40 -40.45
C ILE A 11 22.66 -11.62 -39.45
N LEU A 12 23.86 -11.98 -39.90
CA LEU A 12 25.03 -12.19 -39.05
C LEU A 12 25.49 -10.91 -38.35
N SER A 13 25.49 -9.76 -39.05
CA SER A 13 25.85 -8.48 -38.46
C SER A 13 24.85 -8.06 -37.39
N LYS A 14 23.56 -8.25 -37.64
CA LYS A 14 22.50 -7.93 -36.68
C LYS A 14 22.55 -8.84 -35.45
N LEU A 15 22.79 -10.14 -35.64
CA LEU A 15 22.99 -11.09 -34.54
C LEU A 15 24.22 -10.72 -33.67
N ALA A 16 25.31 -10.26 -34.29
CA ALA A 16 26.50 -9.82 -33.56
C ALA A 16 26.26 -8.52 -32.78
N GLU A 17 25.55 -7.55 -33.38
CA GLU A 17 25.16 -6.30 -32.73
C GLU A 17 24.19 -6.54 -31.56
N ASP A 18 23.22 -7.44 -31.75
CA ASP A 18 22.27 -7.86 -30.71
C ASP A 18 23.00 -8.58 -29.55
N ALA A 19 23.98 -9.45 -29.86
CA ALA A 19 24.79 -10.15 -28.87
C ALA A 19 25.69 -9.20 -28.06
N GLU A 20 26.31 -8.22 -28.70
CA GLU A 20 27.14 -7.22 -28.02
C GLU A 20 26.29 -6.30 -27.13
N THR A 21 25.12 -5.88 -27.62
CA THR A 21 24.15 -5.10 -26.84
C THR A 21 23.68 -5.89 -25.62
N ALA A 22 23.37 -7.18 -25.79
CA ALA A 22 22.98 -8.06 -24.69
C ALA A 22 24.11 -8.23 -23.65
N ARG A 23 25.36 -8.37 -24.10
CA ARG A 23 26.53 -8.47 -23.22
C ARG A 23 26.73 -7.19 -22.40
N ILE A 24 26.66 -6.02 -23.04
CA ILE A 24 26.78 -4.72 -22.36
C ILE A 24 25.66 -4.54 -21.33
N LYS A 25 24.43 -4.91 -21.69
CA LYS A 25 23.28 -4.85 -20.78
C LYS A 25 23.46 -5.77 -19.58
N ALA A 26 23.91 -7.00 -19.80
CA ALA A 26 24.19 -7.96 -18.73
C ALA A 26 25.30 -7.48 -17.78
N GLN A 27 26.36 -6.87 -18.33
CA GLN A 27 27.44 -6.26 -17.55
C GLN A 27 26.89 -5.14 -16.64
N LYS A 28 26.16 -4.18 -17.23
CA LYS A 28 25.55 -3.06 -16.48
C LYS A 28 24.58 -3.53 -15.40
N ALA A 29 23.75 -4.52 -15.71
CA ALA A 29 22.85 -5.10 -14.72
C ALA A 29 23.61 -5.77 -13.56
N SER A 30 24.71 -6.48 -13.86
CA SER A 30 25.58 -7.05 -12.83
C SER A 30 26.19 -5.96 -11.96
N ASP A 31 26.67 -4.86 -12.55
CA ASP A 31 27.24 -3.74 -11.81
C ASP A 31 26.20 -3.10 -10.87
N VAL A 32 24.99 -2.84 -11.39
CA VAL A 32 23.86 -2.30 -10.60
C VAL A 32 23.48 -3.21 -9.44
N LEU A 33 23.36 -4.52 -9.67
CA LEU A 33 22.92 -5.46 -8.63
C LEU A 33 23.98 -5.72 -7.54
N LEU A 34 25.26 -5.49 -7.85
CA LEU A 34 26.36 -5.64 -6.90
C LEU A 34 26.66 -4.35 -6.12
N GLU A 35 26.17 -3.21 -6.59
CA GLU A 35 26.24 -1.95 -5.86
C GLU A 35 25.31 -1.92 -4.64
N PRO A 36 25.62 -1.12 -3.61
CA PRO A 36 24.65 -0.80 -2.56
C PRO A 36 23.44 -0.11 -3.18
N LEU A 37 22.27 -0.75 -3.04
CA LEU A 37 20.98 -0.25 -3.51
C LEU A 37 20.23 0.41 -2.36
N ASN A 38 19.70 1.61 -2.60
CA ASN A 38 18.83 2.26 -1.62
C ASN A 38 17.39 1.77 -1.76
N THR A 39 17.04 0.75 -0.97
CA THR A 39 15.72 0.11 -0.98
C THR A 39 14.90 0.44 0.27
N GLU A 40 15.40 1.33 1.13
CA GLU A 40 14.73 1.67 2.38
C GLU A 40 13.43 2.44 2.09
N ILE A 41 12.34 1.93 2.68
CA ILE A 41 11.01 2.57 2.66
C ILE A 41 10.61 2.91 4.10
N ALA A 42 9.60 3.75 4.24
CA ALA A 42 9.03 4.18 5.51
C ALA A 42 10.03 4.86 6.46
N ALA A 43 10.97 5.60 5.87
CA ALA A 43 12.06 6.26 6.59
C ALA A 43 11.65 7.62 7.19
N THR A 44 10.42 8.10 7.00
CA THR A 44 10.01 9.40 7.52
C THR A 44 9.89 9.33 9.05
N PRO A 45 10.59 10.19 9.81
CA PRO A 45 10.60 10.09 11.28
C PRO A 45 9.21 10.25 11.90
N TYR A 46 8.84 9.32 12.78
CA TYR A 46 7.63 9.36 13.58
C TYR A 46 7.90 8.86 14.99
N ASP A 47 6.98 9.19 15.90
CA ASP A 47 6.92 8.66 17.25
C ASP A 47 5.63 7.85 17.40
N VAL A 48 5.69 6.71 18.10
CA VAL A 48 4.47 5.98 18.51
C VAL A 48 3.93 6.67 19.74
N VAL A 49 2.79 7.34 19.61
CA VAL A 49 2.21 8.19 20.67
C VAL A 49 1.07 7.51 21.42
N TYR A 50 0.52 6.44 20.86
CA TYR A 50 -0.50 5.61 21.47
C TYR A 50 -0.34 4.16 21.00
N GLU A 51 -0.59 3.21 21.89
CA GLU A 51 -0.53 1.78 21.60
C GLU A 51 -1.61 1.05 22.40
N GLU A 52 -2.40 0.23 21.71
CA GLU A 52 -3.43 -0.64 22.28
C GLU A 52 -3.35 -2.00 21.59
N ASP A 53 -3.03 -3.05 22.35
CA ASP A 53 -2.73 -4.38 21.81
C ASP A 53 -1.65 -4.36 20.72
N ARG A 54 -2.06 -4.62 19.47
CA ARG A 54 -1.23 -4.61 18.27
C ARG A 54 -1.33 -3.30 17.50
N VAL A 55 -2.32 -2.47 17.83
CA VAL A 55 -2.62 -1.23 17.13
C VAL A 55 -1.74 -0.12 17.70
N LYS A 56 -1.04 0.57 16.81
CA LYS A 56 -0.16 1.69 17.13
C LYS A 56 -0.60 2.93 16.38
N LEU A 57 -0.53 4.07 17.07
CA LEU A 57 -0.72 5.37 16.47
C LEU A 57 0.63 6.04 16.24
N LYS A 58 0.99 6.20 14.98
CA LYS A 58 2.19 6.94 14.56
C LYS A 58 1.84 8.41 14.47
N HIS A 59 2.63 9.26 15.11
CA HIS A 59 2.61 10.70 14.92
C HIS A 59 3.91 11.12 14.22
N TYR A 60 3.78 11.65 13.01
CA TYR A 60 4.94 12.02 12.22
C TYR A 60 5.53 13.34 12.67
N ARG A 61 6.86 13.42 12.71
CA ARG A 61 7.55 14.63 13.18
C ARG A 61 7.38 15.75 12.16
N PRO A 62 6.85 16.93 12.55
CA PRO A 62 6.71 18.06 11.64
C PRO A 62 8.07 18.50 11.07
N VAL A 63 8.09 18.81 9.78
CA VAL A 63 9.29 19.33 9.08
C VAL A 63 9.19 20.82 8.75
N THR A 64 8.00 21.40 8.93
CA THR A 64 7.68 22.82 8.78
C THR A 64 6.71 23.25 9.88
N GLU A 65 6.46 24.56 10.01
CA GLU A 65 5.39 25.05 10.88
C GLU A 65 4.04 24.52 10.40
N MET A 66 3.26 23.95 11.33
CA MET A 66 1.93 23.42 11.04
C MET A 66 1.00 24.54 10.57
N GLN A 67 0.53 24.43 9.33
CA GLN A 67 -0.38 25.39 8.71
C GLN A 67 -1.85 25.01 8.95
N ILE A 68 -2.12 23.71 9.10
CA ILE A 68 -3.46 23.18 9.33
C ILE A 68 -3.61 22.76 10.79
N GLN A 69 -4.43 23.50 11.53
CA GLN A 69 -4.65 23.28 12.98
C GLN A 69 -5.48 22.03 13.29
N THR A 70 -6.26 21.54 12.32
CA THR A 70 -7.04 20.30 12.49
C THR A 70 -6.16 19.11 12.10
N PRO A 71 -5.85 18.19 13.04
CA PRO A 71 -4.98 17.05 12.74
C PRO A 71 -5.61 16.13 11.70
N LEU A 72 -4.77 15.45 10.93
CA LEU A 72 -5.15 14.45 9.96
C LEU A 72 -4.85 13.06 10.50
N LEU A 73 -5.87 12.22 10.62
CA LEU A 73 -5.73 10.78 10.85
C LEU A 73 -5.86 10.03 9.54
N VAL A 74 -4.85 9.23 9.22
CA VAL A 74 -4.86 8.30 8.09
C VAL A 74 -5.16 6.89 8.60
N VAL A 75 -6.18 6.27 8.00
CA VAL A 75 -6.60 4.90 8.27
C VAL A 75 -6.42 4.07 7.01
N TYR A 76 -5.41 3.21 7.02
CA TYR A 76 -5.10 2.31 5.91
C TYR A 76 -5.87 0.99 6.01
N ALA A 77 -5.83 0.17 4.95
CA ALA A 77 -6.44 -1.15 4.94
C ALA A 77 -5.74 -2.13 5.92
N LEU A 78 -6.48 -3.14 6.39
CA LEU A 78 -5.93 -4.23 7.21
C LEU A 78 -5.08 -5.23 6.41
N ILE A 79 -5.26 -5.28 5.08
CA ILE A 79 -4.65 -6.30 4.21
C ILE A 79 -3.19 -5.94 3.87
N ASN A 80 -2.94 -4.67 3.58
CA ASN A 80 -1.63 -4.16 3.16
C ASN A 80 -1.08 -3.20 4.22
N ARG A 81 0.22 -2.94 4.18
CA ARG A 81 0.84 -2.02 5.13
C ARG A 81 0.67 -0.57 4.71
N GLU A 82 0.45 0.27 5.71
CA GLU A 82 0.37 1.72 5.63
C GLU A 82 1.68 2.37 5.16
N THR A 83 2.81 1.64 5.27
CA THR A 83 4.11 2.01 4.68
C THR A 83 4.05 2.28 3.17
N MET A 84 3.01 1.81 2.47
CA MET A 84 2.76 2.17 1.07
C MET A 84 2.55 3.68 0.83
N LEU A 85 2.21 4.45 1.87
CA LEU A 85 2.14 5.92 1.78
C LEU A 85 3.48 6.61 2.03
N ASP A 86 4.45 5.88 2.55
CA ASP A 86 5.79 6.36 2.87
C ASP A 86 6.81 5.47 2.19
N LEU A 87 6.87 5.53 0.86
CA LEU A 87 7.86 4.80 0.07
C LEU A 87 9.24 5.47 0.20
N GLN A 88 9.97 5.60 -0.90
CA GLN A 88 11.28 6.27 -0.91
C GLN A 88 11.14 7.79 -0.84
N PRO A 89 12.19 8.52 -0.40
CA PRO A 89 12.25 9.97 -0.47
C PRO A 89 11.91 10.50 -1.87
N GLY A 90 11.04 11.51 -1.94
CA GLY A 90 10.52 12.04 -3.21
C GLY A 90 9.36 11.23 -3.82
N ARG A 91 8.98 10.10 -3.22
CA ARG A 91 7.79 9.29 -3.55
C ARG A 91 6.90 9.01 -2.34
N SER A 92 7.13 9.73 -1.24
CA SER A 92 6.37 9.62 -0.01
C SER A 92 5.23 10.64 0.02
N VAL A 93 4.00 10.13 0.15
CA VAL A 93 2.81 10.95 0.39
C VAL A 93 2.88 11.55 1.79
N VAL A 94 3.40 10.79 2.77
CA VAL A 94 3.66 11.27 4.14
C VAL A 94 4.57 12.50 4.12
N GLN A 95 5.70 12.46 3.42
CA GLN A 95 6.59 13.63 3.29
C GLN A 95 5.88 14.83 2.66
N SER A 96 5.05 14.59 1.65
CA SER A 96 4.30 15.64 0.97
C SER A 96 3.29 16.31 1.91
N PHE A 97 2.63 15.54 2.78
CA PHE A 97 1.74 16.07 3.81
C PHE A 97 2.49 16.90 4.85
N LEU A 98 3.62 16.41 5.35
CA LEU A 98 4.44 17.13 6.32
C LEU A 98 4.99 18.45 5.76
N GLN A 99 5.46 18.44 4.51
CA GLN A 99 5.91 19.66 3.82
C GLN A 99 4.78 20.67 3.62
N SER A 100 3.54 20.20 3.47
CA SER A 100 2.35 21.04 3.38
C SER A 100 1.87 21.57 4.75
N GLY A 101 2.61 21.28 5.84
CA GLY A 101 2.29 21.75 7.19
C GLY A 101 1.08 21.04 7.82
N ILE A 102 0.84 19.77 7.45
CA ILE A 102 -0.21 18.93 8.04
C ILE A 102 0.30 18.23 9.30
N ASP A 103 -0.47 18.32 10.39
CA ASP A 103 -0.25 17.51 11.60
C ASP A 103 -0.76 16.07 11.36
N LEU A 104 0.17 15.14 11.10
CA LEU A 104 -0.14 13.85 10.51
C LEU A 104 -0.05 12.70 11.53
N TYR A 105 -1.15 11.97 11.64
CA TYR A 105 -1.27 10.73 12.39
C TYR A 105 -1.61 9.57 11.44
N MET A 106 -1.10 8.38 11.72
CA MET A 106 -1.42 7.17 10.95
C MET A 106 -1.60 5.96 11.86
N ILE A 107 -2.69 5.23 11.64
CA ILE A 107 -2.92 3.95 12.32
C ILE A 107 -2.07 2.86 11.66
N ASP A 108 -1.27 2.18 12.48
CA ASP A 108 -0.65 0.90 12.17
C ASP A 108 -1.44 -0.18 12.92
N TRP A 109 -2.16 -1.01 12.18
CA TRP A 109 -3.01 -2.04 12.76
C TRP A 109 -2.23 -3.21 13.38
N GLY A 110 -0.94 -3.33 13.08
CA GLY A 110 -0.13 -4.48 13.45
C GLY A 110 -0.64 -5.80 12.86
N TYR A 111 -0.05 -6.90 13.32
CA TYR A 111 -0.37 -8.24 12.83
C TYR A 111 -1.39 -8.94 13.74
N PRO A 112 -2.48 -9.50 13.19
CA PRO A 112 -3.45 -10.22 13.98
C PRO A 112 -2.84 -11.50 14.54
N SER A 113 -3.06 -11.73 15.82
CA SER A 113 -2.72 -12.94 16.57
C SER A 113 -3.96 -13.84 16.72
N ARG A 114 -3.81 -15.05 17.25
CA ARG A 114 -4.95 -15.99 17.38
C ARG A 114 -6.12 -15.45 18.21
N LYS A 115 -5.89 -14.53 19.15
CA LYS A 115 -6.98 -13.90 19.94
C LYS A 115 -7.85 -12.98 19.09
N ASP A 116 -7.30 -12.42 18.02
CA ASP A 116 -7.98 -11.45 17.15
C ASP A 116 -9.08 -12.07 16.28
N ARG A 117 -9.20 -13.42 16.25
CA ARG A 117 -10.24 -14.13 15.50
C ARG A 117 -11.68 -13.79 15.92
N PHE A 118 -11.83 -13.19 17.10
CA PHE A 118 -13.14 -12.81 17.65
C PHE A 118 -13.46 -11.33 17.42
N LEU A 119 -12.52 -10.56 16.84
CA LEU A 119 -12.76 -9.17 16.50
C LEU A 119 -13.70 -9.06 15.30
N SER A 120 -14.65 -8.15 15.42
CA SER A 120 -15.59 -7.76 14.39
C SER A 120 -15.21 -6.41 13.77
N ILE A 121 -15.99 -5.96 12.78
CA ILE A 121 -15.87 -4.60 12.24
C ILE A 121 -16.14 -3.56 13.33
N ASP A 122 -17.08 -3.86 14.24
CA ASP A 122 -17.45 -2.95 15.34
C ASP A 122 -16.26 -2.71 16.28
N ASP A 123 -15.52 -3.75 16.64
CA ASP A 123 -14.33 -3.62 17.49
C ASP A 123 -13.22 -2.78 16.84
N HIS A 124 -13.10 -2.83 15.51
CA HIS A 124 -12.13 -2.00 14.78
C HIS A 124 -12.58 -0.55 14.69
N VAL A 125 -13.86 -0.29 14.46
CA VAL A 125 -14.42 1.04 14.21
C VAL A 125 -14.75 1.77 15.51
N ASN A 126 -15.54 1.16 16.38
CA ASN A 126 -16.01 1.75 17.64
C ASN A 126 -15.12 1.41 18.84
N GLY A 127 -14.19 0.48 18.69
CA GLY A 127 -13.11 0.23 19.66
C GLY A 127 -11.84 0.97 19.26
N TYR A 128 -10.92 0.27 18.60
CA TYR A 128 -9.57 0.76 18.33
C TYR A 128 -9.53 2.13 17.63
N MET A 129 -10.33 2.33 16.57
CA MET A 129 -10.34 3.59 15.85
C MET A 129 -10.94 4.73 16.67
N ASP A 130 -12.02 4.50 17.42
CA ASP A 130 -12.61 5.53 18.29
C ASP A 130 -11.65 5.97 19.40
N HIS A 131 -10.97 5.01 20.05
CA HIS A 131 -9.96 5.29 21.07
C HIS A 131 -8.81 6.16 20.52
N VAL A 132 -8.34 5.85 19.30
CA VAL A 132 -7.33 6.65 18.61
C VAL A 132 -7.82 8.06 18.33
N VAL A 133 -9.06 8.23 17.86
CA VAL A 133 -9.64 9.55 17.60
C VAL A 133 -9.75 10.35 18.91
N ASP A 134 -10.25 9.76 19.98
CA ASP A 134 -10.37 10.40 21.28
C ASP A 134 -9.02 10.80 21.88
N PHE A 135 -8.00 9.96 21.70
CA PHE A 135 -6.63 10.29 22.05
C PHE A 135 -6.16 11.55 21.31
N ILE A 136 -6.34 11.62 19.99
CA ILE A 136 -5.92 12.78 19.18
C ILE A 136 -6.67 14.04 19.60
N LEU A 137 -8.00 13.96 19.75
CA LEU A 137 -8.84 15.09 20.16
C LEU A 137 -8.41 15.64 21.52
N THR A 138 -8.16 14.76 22.48
CA THR A 138 -7.70 15.14 23.83
C THR A 138 -6.30 15.74 23.78
N HIS A 139 -5.37 15.09 23.11
CA HIS A 139 -3.96 15.51 23.04
C HIS A 139 -3.79 16.85 22.32
N ARG A 140 -4.57 17.09 21.26
CA ARG A 140 -4.56 18.36 20.51
C ARG A 140 -5.54 19.40 21.01
N ARG A 141 -6.35 19.08 22.04
CA ARG A 141 -7.47 19.92 22.51
C ARG A 141 -8.36 20.36 21.34
N ALA A 142 -8.53 19.47 20.37
CA ALA A 142 -9.31 19.70 19.16
C ALA A 142 -10.74 19.18 19.36
N ARG A 143 -11.72 19.83 18.73
CA ARG A 143 -13.11 19.35 18.73
C ARG A 143 -13.36 18.27 17.68
N GLN A 144 -12.60 18.32 16.58
CA GLN A 144 -12.75 17.44 15.43
C GLN A 144 -11.40 17.16 14.78
N ILE A 145 -11.33 16.07 14.01
CA ILE A 145 -10.18 15.72 13.16
C ILE A 145 -10.55 15.72 11.67
N ASN A 146 -9.54 15.79 10.80
CA ASN A 146 -9.68 15.35 9.41
C ASN A 146 -9.40 13.84 9.38
N LEU A 147 -10.22 13.09 8.67
CA LEU A 147 -10.11 11.64 8.59
C LEU A 147 -9.92 11.23 7.13
N MET A 148 -8.80 10.59 6.82
CA MET A 148 -8.51 10.05 5.50
C MET A 148 -8.48 8.52 5.57
N GLY A 149 -9.38 7.90 4.83
CA GLY A 149 -9.45 6.45 4.74
C GLY A 149 -9.05 5.94 3.36
N ILE A 150 -8.25 4.88 3.33
CA ILE A 150 -7.72 4.29 2.10
C ILE A 150 -8.12 2.83 1.98
N CYS A 151 -8.68 2.47 0.81
CA CYS A 151 -9.19 1.12 0.55
C CYS A 151 -10.15 0.67 1.68
N MET A 152 -9.94 -0.49 2.31
CA MET A 152 -10.78 -0.97 3.43
C MET A 152 -10.78 -0.02 4.63
N GLY A 153 -9.68 0.70 4.89
CA GLY A 153 -9.63 1.75 5.91
C GLY A 153 -10.56 2.92 5.58
N GLY A 154 -10.84 3.14 4.29
CA GLY A 154 -11.89 4.02 3.82
C GLY A 154 -13.30 3.54 4.18
N THR A 155 -13.58 2.25 4.04
CA THR A 155 -14.87 1.68 4.43
C THR A 155 -15.09 1.89 5.93
N PHE A 156 -14.08 1.63 6.76
CA PHE A 156 -14.13 1.92 8.20
C PHE A 156 -14.34 3.41 8.46
N SER A 157 -13.62 4.28 7.74
CA SER A 157 -13.75 5.73 7.91
C SER A 157 -15.12 6.27 7.54
N VAL A 158 -15.76 5.71 6.50
CA VAL A 158 -17.13 6.06 6.11
C VAL A 158 -18.13 5.63 7.20
N ILE A 159 -18.00 4.41 7.72
CA ILE A 159 -18.84 3.93 8.83
C ILE A 159 -18.64 4.82 10.06
N TYR A 160 -17.39 5.05 10.45
CA TYR A 160 -17.05 5.85 11.62
C TYR A 160 -17.59 7.28 11.52
N ALA A 161 -17.39 7.97 10.39
CA ALA A 161 -17.87 9.33 10.19
C ALA A 161 -19.40 9.43 10.18
N ALA A 162 -20.11 8.35 9.82
CA ALA A 162 -21.57 8.30 9.90
C ALA A 162 -22.07 8.08 11.34
N LEU A 163 -21.33 7.33 12.16
CA LEU A 163 -21.67 7.05 13.55
C LEU A 163 -21.28 8.18 14.51
N HIS A 164 -20.14 8.84 14.26
CA HIS A 164 -19.53 9.89 15.11
C HIS A 164 -19.27 11.20 14.34
N PRO A 165 -20.27 11.78 13.65
CA PRO A 165 -20.07 12.96 12.81
C PRO A 165 -19.58 14.19 13.60
N GLU A 166 -19.87 14.25 14.90
CA GLU A 166 -19.43 15.32 15.79
C GLU A 166 -17.91 15.37 15.99
N LYS A 167 -17.21 14.24 15.81
CA LYS A 167 -15.75 14.10 15.92
C LYS A 167 -15.01 14.34 14.59
N ILE A 168 -15.73 14.37 13.46
CA ILE A 168 -15.12 14.45 12.12
C ILE A 168 -15.42 15.80 11.45
N LYS A 169 -14.36 16.52 11.05
CA LYS A 169 -14.47 17.79 10.31
C LYS A 169 -14.58 17.55 8.81
N ASN A 170 -13.70 16.72 8.27
CA ASN A 170 -13.65 16.36 6.86
C ASN A 170 -13.37 14.86 6.73
N LEU A 171 -14.06 14.20 5.80
CA LEU A 171 -13.80 12.81 5.40
C LEU A 171 -13.18 12.80 4.00
N ILE A 172 -12.00 12.21 3.88
CA ILE A 172 -11.29 12.00 2.62
C ILE A 172 -11.30 10.49 2.33
N THR A 173 -11.87 10.09 1.20
CA THR A 173 -11.89 8.69 0.76
C THR A 173 -10.99 8.51 -0.45
N THR A 174 -10.07 7.55 -0.38
CA THR A 174 -9.16 7.22 -1.49
C THR A 174 -9.30 5.75 -1.81
N VAL A 175 -9.63 5.45 -3.08
CA VAL A 175 -9.87 4.07 -3.57
C VAL A 175 -10.76 3.23 -2.62
N THR A 176 -11.73 3.89 -1.99
CA THR A 176 -12.54 3.31 -0.92
C THR A 176 -13.71 2.52 -1.49
N PRO A 177 -13.83 1.21 -1.20
CA PRO A 177 -15.01 0.46 -1.58
C PRO A 177 -16.16 0.78 -0.61
N THR A 178 -17.28 1.25 -1.17
CA THR A 178 -18.52 1.54 -0.43
C THR A 178 -19.74 0.78 -0.97
N ASN A 179 -19.66 0.29 -2.22
CA ASN A 179 -20.67 -0.59 -2.81
C ASN A 179 -20.03 -1.94 -3.16
N PHE A 180 -20.49 -3.00 -2.50
CA PHE A 180 -20.05 -4.37 -2.72
C PHE A 180 -21.04 -5.20 -3.54
N ASP A 181 -22.25 -4.69 -3.79
CA ASP A 181 -23.26 -5.37 -4.60
C ASP A 181 -23.03 -5.07 -6.08
N THR A 182 -22.06 -5.80 -6.66
CA THR A 182 -21.67 -5.68 -8.06
C THR A 182 -21.09 -6.99 -8.57
N ASP A 183 -21.12 -7.18 -9.89
CA ASP A 183 -20.54 -8.33 -10.60
C ASP A 183 -19.41 -7.93 -11.55
N GLN A 184 -18.90 -6.69 -11.42
CA GLN A 184 -17.91 -6.13 -12.35
C GLN A 184 -16.47 -6.63 -12.12
N GLY A 185 -16.18 -7.18 -10.94
CA GLY A 185 -14.84 -7.64 -10.58
C GLY A 185 -14.82 -9.11 -10.17
N LEU A 186 -13.76 -9.83 -10.54
CA LEU A 186 -13.59 -11.26 -10.22
C LEU A 186 -13.74 -11.57 -8.73
N LEU A 187 -13.17 -10.71 -7.86
CA LEU A 187 -13.33 -10.86 -6.41
C LEU A 187 -14.80 -10.83 -5.98
N HIS A 188 -15.62 -9.95 -6.55
CA HIS A 188 -17.04 -9.89 -6.18
C HIS A 188 -17.77 -11.18 -6.55
N ILE A 189 -17.50 -11.72 -7.74
CA ILE A 189 -18.10 -12.96 -8.23
C ILE A 189 -17.66 -14.15 -7.35
N TRP A 190 -16.37 -14.26 -7.04
CA TRP A 190 -15.84 -15.35 -6.22
C TRP A 190 -16.35 -15.29 -4.78
N MET A 191 -16.35 -14.08 -4.18
CA MET A 191 -16.75 -13.91 -2.78
C MET A 191 -18.25 -14.18 -2.56
N LYS A 192 -19.11 -14.04 -3.59
CA LYS A 192 -20.54 -14.45 -3.51
C LYS A 192 -20.73 -15.95 -3.21
N GLN A 193 -19.76 -16.80 -3.55
CA GLN A 193 -19.81 -18.24 -3.31
C GLN A 193 -19.06 -18.67 -2.04
N ILE A 194 -18.39 -17.73 -1.36
CA ILE A 194 -17.56 -18.01 -0.19
C ILE A 194 -18.34 -17.68 1.09
N ASP A 195 -18.43 -18.66 1.99
CA ASP A 195 -19.00 -18.47 3.32
C ASP A 195 -17.92 -17.95 4.27
N ALA A 196 -18.01 -16.66 4.63
CA ALA A 196 -17.06 -16.00 5.53
C ALA A 196 -16.99 -16.68 6.90
N SER A 197 -18.11 -17.21 7.43
CA SER A 197 -18.15 -17.86 8.74
C SER A 197 -17.31 -19.13 8.74
N LYS A 198 -17.43 -19.94 7.69
CA LYS A 198 -16.61 -21.16 7.53
C LYS A 198 -15.13 -20.85 7.36
N MET A 199 -14.78 -19.73 6.72
CA MET A 199 -13.40 -19.28 6.62
C MET A 199 -12.84 -18.91 8.00
N VAL A 200 -13.62 -18.22 8.84
CA VAL A 200 -13.24 -17.91 10.23
C VAL A 200 -13.17 -19.16 11.10
N ASP A 201 -14.04 -20.14 10.91
CA ASP A 201 -14.00 -21.42 11.64
C ASP A 201 -12.75 -22.24 11.28
N ALA A 202 -12.38 -22.25 10.00
CA ALA A 202 -11.23 -23.01 9.51
C ALA A 202 -9.89 -22.38 9.88
N PHE A 203 -9.75 -21.05 9.75
CA PHE A 203 -8.47 -20.37 9.88
C PHE A 203 -8.35 -19.47 11.11
N GLY A 204 -9.47 -19.06 11.72
CA GLY A 204 -9.52 -18.02 12.74
C GLY A 204 -9.28 -16.64 12.14
N ASN A 205 -8.03 -16.37 11.74
CA ASN A 205 -7.66 -15.20 10.96
C ASN A 205 -7.26 -15.63 9.55
N MET A 206 -7.57 -14.79 8.56
CA MET A 206 -7.20 -15.12 7.19
C MET A 206 -5.68 -15.07 6.98
N PRO A 207 -5.03 -16.14 6.48
CA PRO A 207 -3.62 -16.11 6.17
C PRO A 207 -3.31 -15.10 5.07
N GLY A 208 -2.24 -14.32 5.26
CA GLY A 208 -1.80 -13.32 4.28
C GLY A 208 -1.46 -13.92 2.92
N ASP A 209 -0.88 -15.11 2.89
CA ASP A 209 -0.54 -15.81 1.64
C ASP A 209 -1.79 -16.17 0.81
N LEU A 210 -2.88 -16.55 1.48
CA LEU A 210 -4.14 -16.86 0.81
C LEU A 210 -4.78 -15.61 0.20
N LEU A 211 -4.76 -14.49 0.95
CA LEU A 211 -5.21 -13.20 0.43
C LEU A 211 -4.36 -12.76 -0.76
N ASN A 212 -3.04 -12.78 -0.62
CA ASN A 212 -2.10 -12.40 -1.68
C ASN A 212 -2.30 -13.24 -2.94
N PHE A 213 -2.46 -14.56 -2.79
CA PHE A 213 -2.76 -15.45 -3.90
C PHE A 213 -4.06 -15.07 -4.62
N GLY A 214 -5.13 -14.79 -3.87
CA GLY A 214 -6.39 -14.30 -4.44
C GLY A 214 -6.24 -13.02 -5.26
N PHE A 215 -5.44 -12.06 -4.78
CA PHE A 215 -5.16 -10.82 -5.52
C PHE A 215 -4.31 -11.04 -6.77
N LEU A 216 -3.30 -11.91 -6.73
CA LEU A 216 -2.48 -12.25 -7.90
C LEU A 216 -3.30 -12.89 -9.02
N LEU A 217 -4.30 -13.70 -8.67
CA LEU A 217 -5.21 -14.34 -9.62
C LEU A 217 -6.16 -13.38 -10.32
N MET A 218 -6.31 -12.14 -9.86
CA MET A 218 -7.16 -11.16 -10.54
C MET A 218 -6.60 -10.75 -11.90
N ASN A 219 -5.27 -10.74 -12.05
CA ASN A 219 -4.61 -10.46 -13.31
C ASN A 219 -3.25 -11.18 -13.38
N PRO A 220 -3.26 -12.51 -13.58
CA PRO A 220 -2.07 -13.34 -13.45
C PRO A 220 -1.00 -13.00 -14.49
N ALA A 221 -1.40 -12.67 -15.73
CA ALA A 221 -0.46 -12.27 -16.78
C ALA A 221 0.31 -11.00 -16.35
N ARG A 222 -0.40 -9.95 -15.94
CA ARG A 222 0.24 -8.69 -15.56
C ARG A 222 1.02 -8.80 -14.25
N LEU A 223 0.45 -9.45 -13.24
CA LEU A 223 1.01 -9.46 -11.88
C LEU A 223 2.11 -10.50 -11.67
N MET A 224 2.12 -11.59 -12.46
CA MET A 224 3.12 -12.66 -12.34
C MET A 224 4.05 -12.82 -13.54
N ILE A 225 3.71 -12.30 -14.72
CA ILE A 225 4.57 -12.44 -15.92
C ILE A 225 5.18 -11.08 -16.26
N ASP A 226 4.36 -10.08 -16.58
CA ASP A 226 4.84 -8.77 -17.03
C ASP A 226 5.72 -8.07 -15.99
N LYS A 227 5.43 -8.27 -14.70
CA LYS A 227 6.25 -7.76 -13.60
C LYS A 227 7.71 -8.24 -13.71
N TYR A 228 7.92 -9.54 -13.93
CA TYR A 228 9.27 -10.12 -13.96
C TYR A 228 9.95 -9.91 -15.31
N VAL A 229 9.19 -9.93 -16.41
CA VAL A 229 9.72 -9.55 -17.74
C VAL A 229 10.20 -8.10 -17.72
N GLY A 230 9.39 -7.18 -17.19
CA GLY A 230 9.76 -5.77 -17.05
C GLY A 230 11.00 -5.57 -16.18
N PHE A 231 11.21 -6.40 -15.15
CA PHE A 231 12.46 -6.38 -14.40
C PHE A 231 13.67 -6.82 -15.22
N LEU A 232 13.57 -7.95 -15.94
CA LEU A 232 14.65 -8.41 -16.82
C LEU A 232 14.99 -7.38 -17.91
N GLU A 233 13.99 -6.64 -18.38
CA GLU A 233 14.16 -5.59 -19.37
C GLU A 233 14.82 -4.32 -18.84
N ASN A 234 14.80 -4.06 -17.53
CA ASN A 234 15.23 -2.78 -16.95
C ASN A 234 16.25 -2.91 -15.81
N MET A 235 16.75 -4.12 -15.52
CA MET A 235 17.69 -4.37 -14.43
C MET A 235 19.04 -3.63 -14.56
N ASP A 236 19.38 -3.17 -15.75
CA ASP A 236 20.54 -2.32 -16.04
C ASP A 236 20.34 -0.84 -15.63
N ASN A 237 19.14 -0.47 -15.19
CA ASN A 237 18.82 0.85 -14.65
C ASN A 237 18.73 0.79 -13.11
N LYS A 238 19.71 1.39 -12.44
CA LYS A 238 19.77 1.45 -10.97
C LYS A 238 18.49 1.98 -10.33
N GLN A 239 17.98 3.11 -10.81
CA GLN A 239 16.77 3.71 -10.25
C GLN A 239 15.55 2.81 -10.43
N PHE A 240 15.43 2.10 -11.57
CA PHE A 240 14.35 1.13 -11.74
C PHE A 240 14.50 -0.04 -10.76
N THR A 241 15.70 -0.62 -10.67
CA THR A 241 16.02 -1.76 -9.80
C THR A 241 15.77 -1.43 -8.33
N GLU A 242 16.21 -0.27 -7.84
CA GLU A 242 15.96 0.21 -6.47
C GLU A 242 14.48 0.36 -6.14
N ASN A 243 13.63 0.59 -7.13
CA ASN A 243 12.18 0.71 -6.94
C ASN A 243 11.41 -0.59 -7.16
N PHE A 244 12.05 -1.57 -7.79
CA PHE A 244 11.44 -2.87 -8.06
C PHE A 244 11.64 -3.85 -6.90
N ILE A 245 12.85 -3.83 -6.31
CA ILE A 245 13.27 -4.69 -5.20
C ILE A 245 12.65 -4.17 -3.89
#